data_AF-A0A540W6U0-F1
#
_entry.id   AF-A0A540W6U0-F1
#
_cell.length_a   1.000
_cell.length_b   1.000
_cell.length_c   1.000
_cell.angle_alpha   90.00
_cell.angle_beta   90.00
_cell.angle_gamma   90.00
#
_symmetry.space_group_name_H-M   'P 1'
#
loop_
_entity.id
_entity.type
_entity.pdbx_description
1 polymer ?
#
loop_
_entity_poly.entity_id
_entity_poly.type
_entity_poly.pdbx_seq_one_letter_code
_entity_poly.pdbx_strand_id
1 'polypeptide(L)'
;MSATAIITRQFDQARALTKLRALGLQLHRQATAHAATAELDDTLSQMRTVHDGLTIGLASGLSLRLGHSIRSVAARRAAAANIVTRFSEAA
;
A
#
# COMPACT_ATOMS: atom_id res chain seq x y z
N MET A 1 -15.49 -7.77 -26.57
CA MET A 1 -15.11 -8.18 -25.20
C MET A 1 -14.03 -7.22 -24.73
N SER A 2 -14.40 -6.17 -23.99
CA SER A 2 -13.44 -5.17 -23.50
C SER A 2 -12.66 -5.74 -22.34
N ALA A 3 -11.38 -6.02 -22.57
CA ALA A 3 -10.44 -6.36 -21.51
C ALA A 3 -10.28 -5.13 -20.60
N THR A 4 -10.90 -5.18 -19.43
CA THR A 4 -10.59 -4.28 -18.32
C THR A 4 -9.09 -4.45 -18.05
N ALA A 5 -8.29 -3.48 -18.47
CA ALA A 5 -6.88 -3.39 -18.10
C ALA A 5 -6.82 -3.15 -16.59
N ILE A 6 -6.93 -4.24 -15.82
CA ILE A 6 -6.66 -4.25 -14.39
C ILE A 6 -5.27 -3.69 -14.24
N ILE A 7 -5.18 -2.53 -13.59
CA ILE A 7 -3.96 -1.79 -13.32
C ILE A 7 -3.04 -2.71 -12.48
N THR A 8 -2.21 -3.50 -13.15
CA THR A 8 -1.27 -4.47 -12.56
C THR A 8 0.11 -3.87 -12.31
N ARG A 9 0.24 -2.55 -12.23
CA ARG A 9 1.46 -1.98 -11.63
C ARG A 9 1.38 -2.16 -10.13
N GLN A 10 1.89 -3.30 -9.64
CA GLN A 10 2.22 -3.45 -8.23
C GLN A 10 3.05 -2.25 -7.80
N PHE A 11 2.58 -1.58 -6.75
CA PHE A 11 3.26 -0.43 -6.20
C PHE A 11 4.58 -0.86 -5.58
N ASP A 12 5.70 -0.47 -6.20
CA ASP A 12 7.06 -0.76 -5.72
C ASP A 12 7.46 0.24 -4.63
N GLN A 13 7.18 -0.15 -3.39
CA GLN A 13 7.47 0.65 -2.20
C GLN A 13 8.96 0.95 -2.03
N ALA A 14 9.84 0.00 -2.34
CA ALA A 14 11.29 0.17 -2.17
C ALA A 14 11.82 1.24 -3.12
N ARG A 15 11.36 1.23 -4.37
CA ARG A 15 11.69 2.25 -5.36
C ARG A 15 11.12 3.63 -4.98
N ALA A 16 9.89 3.69 -4.47
CA ALA A 16 9.26 4.95 -4.05
C ALA A 16 9.98 5.58 -2.84
N LEU A 17 10.37 4.78 -1.83
CA LEU A 17 11.16 5.23 -0.68
C LEU A 17 12.54 5.74 -1.10
N THR A 18 13.19 5.07 -2.05
CA THR A 18 14.48 5.51 -2.59
C THR A 18 14.36 6.88 -3.25
N LYS A 19 13.31 7.10 -4.05
CA LYS A 19 13.03 8.41 -4.67
C LYS A 19 12.76 9.49 -3.63
N LEU A 20 11.97 9.19 -2.59
CA LEU A 20 11.66 10.15 -1.54
C LEU A 20 12.93 10.61 -0.79
N ARG A 21 13.84 9.67 -0.49
CA ARG A 21 15.13 9.98 0.14
C ARG A 21 16.01 10.86 -0.74
N ALA A 22 16.06 10.58 -2.05
CA ALA A 22 16.83 11.38 -3.00
C ALA A 22 16.32 12.83 -3.09
N LEU A 23 14.99 13.00 -3.17
CA LEU A 23 14.36 14.33 -3.18
C LEU A 23 14.64 15.10 -1.87
N GLY A 24 14.56 14.44 -0.71
CA GLY A 24 14.90 15.05 0.57
C GLY A 24 16.35 15.56 0.64
N LEU A 25 17.31 14.82 0.07
CA LEU A 25 18.70 15.25 -0.04
C LEU A 25 18.86 16.46 -0.97
N GLN A 26 18.12 16.49 -2.07
CA GLN A 26 18.13 17.62 -3.01
C GLN A 26 17.59 18.89 -2.37
N LEU A 27 16.45 18.82 -1.67
CA LEU A 27 15.90 19.94 -0.90
C LEU A 27 16.89 20.44 0.15
N HIS A 28 17.54 19.53 0.88
CA HIS A 28 18.52 19.90 1.90
C HIS A 28 19.67 20.72 1.29
N ARG A 29 20.17 20.32 0.12
CA ARG A 29 21.20 21.05 -0.64
C ARG A 29 20.69 22.39 -1.15
N GLN A 30 19.47 22.48 -1.68
CA GLN A 30 18.90 23.74 -2.17
C GLN A 30 18.67 24.74 -1.04
N ALA A 31 18.17 24.28 0.12
CA ALA A 31 18.00 25.09 1.31
C ALA A 31 19.35 25.64 1.83
N THR A 32 20.41 24.82 1.81
CA THR A 32 21.77 25.26 2.18
C THR A 32 22.42 26.16 1.13
N ALA A 33 22.09 26.02 -0.16
CA ALA A 33 22.66 26.82 -1.25
C ALA A 33 21.97 28.17 -1.50
N HIS A 34 20.90 28.50 -0.75
CA HIS A 34 20.18 29.79 -0.81
C HIS A 34 19.49 30.15 -2.15
N ALA A 35 19.24 29.22 -3.08
CA ALA A 35 18.73 29.57 -4.41
C ALA A 35 17.51 28.77 -4.88
N ALA A 36 16.57 29.52 -5.49
CA ALA A 36 15.41 29.13 -6.30
C ALA A 36 14.20 28.52 -5.55
N THR A 37 13.34 29.39 -5.01
CA THR A 37 11.99 29.04 -4.50
C THR A 37 11.16 28.22 -5.48
N ALA A 38 11.24 28.50 -6.79
CA ALA A 38 10.49 27.75 -7.80
C ALA A 38 10.96 26.29 -7.95
N GLU A 39 12.26 26.03 -7.84
CA GLU A 39 12.82 24.67 -7.93
C GLU A 39 12.59 23.87 -6.64
N LEU A 40 12.59 24.57 -5.50
CA LEU A 40 12.22 24.03 -4.20
C LEU A 40 10.74 23.63 -4.17
N ASP A 41 9.84 24.49 -4.65
CA ASP A 41 8.39 24.22 -4.68
C ASP A 41 8.05 23.04 -5.60
N ASP A 42 8.68 22.93 -6.77
CA ASP A 42 8.48 21.77 -7.65
C ASP A 42 8.96 20.47 -6.97
N THR A 43 10.12 20.50 -6.32
CA THR A 43 10.65 19.35 -5.59
C THR A 43 9.75 18.94 -4.41
N LEU A 44 9.21 19.91 -3.67
CA LEU A 44 8.23 19.68 -2.61
C LEU A 44 6.92 19.06 -3.15
N SER A 45 6.45 19.54 -4.30
CA SER A 45 5.27 18.99 -4.99
C SER A 45 5.49 17.53 -5.42
N GLN A 46 6.67 17.22 -5.95
CA GLN A 46 7.05 15.86 -6.32
C GLN A 46 7.12 14.93 -5.08
N MET A 47 7.68 15.41 -3.96
CA MET A 47 7.70 14.65 -2.71
C MET A 47 6.30 14.33 -2.20
N ARG A 48 5.38 15.30 -2.25
CA ARG A 48 3.98 15.11 -1.86
C ARG A 48 3.29 14.04 -2.72
N THR A 49 3.51 14.09 -4.02
CA THR A 49 2.95 13.08 -4.96
C THR A 49 3.46 11.67 -4.64
N VAL A 50 4.76 11.50 -4.38
CA VAL A 50 5.34 10.20 -4.00
C VAL A 50 4.80 9.72 -2.66
N HIS A 51 4.66 10.62 -1.68
CA HIS A 51 4.10 10.34 -0.37
C HIS A 51 2.63 9.87 -0.44
N ASP A 52 1.80 10.55 -1.24
CA ASP A 52 0.38 10.21 -1.36
C ASP A 52 0.22 8.86 -2.07
N GLY A 53 1.04 8.59 -3.09
CA GLY A 53 1.12 7.28 -3.73
C GLY A 53 1.52 6.15 -2.78
N LEU A 54 2.51 6.40 -1.90
CA LEU A 54 2.91 5.46 -0.83
C LEU A 54 1.75 5.16 0.11
N THR A 55 1.04 6.20 0.56
CA THR A 55 -0.07 6.09 1.51
C THR A 55 -1.21 5.26 0.94
N ILE A 56 -1.63 5.56 -0.30
CA ILE A 56 -2.71 4.84 -0.99
C ILE A 56 -2.31 3.38 -1.25
N GLY A 57 -1.07 3.15 -1.70
CA GLY A 57 -0.56 1.81 -1.98
C GLY A 57 -0.53 0.92 -0.73
N LEU A 58 -0.07 1.48 0.40
CA LEU A 58 -0.05 0.79 1.69
C LEU A 58 -1.46 0.50 2.20
N ALA A 59 -2.37 1.49 2.18
CA ALA A 59 -3.75 1.31 2.60
C ALA A 59 -4.46 0.20 1.78
N SER A 60 -4.25 0.18 0.47
CA SER A 60 -4.82 -0.83 -0.43
C SER A 60 -4.24 -2.22 -0.16
N GLY A 61 -2.92 -2.32 -0.02
CA GLY A 61 -2.24 -3.60 0.24
C GLY A 61 -2.58 -4.20 1.61
N LEU A 62 -2.65 -3.37 2.65
CA LEU A 62 -3.03 -3.79 4.00
C LEU A 62 -4.50 -4.22 4.07
N SER A 63 -5.40 -3.50 3.39
CA SER A 63 -6.83 -3.84 3.36
C SER A 63 -7.06 -5.20 2.69
N LEU A 64 -6.37 -5.50 1.59
CA LEU A 64 -6.43 -6.79 0.91
C LEU A 64 -5.93 -7.93 1.82
N ARG A 65 -4.78 -7.72 2.49
CA ARG A 65 -4.21 -8.72 3.41
C ARG A 65 -5.11 -8.98 4.63
N LEU A 66 -5.67 -7.93 5.22
CA LEU A 66 -6.60 -8.04 6.35
C LEU A 66 -7.88 -8.75 5.94
N GLY A 67 -8.46 -8.37 4.79
CA GLY A 67 -9.65 -9.03 4.25
C GLY A 67 -9.41 -10.53 3.99
N HIS A 68 -8.24 -10.90 3.46
CA HIS A 68 -7.87 -12.30 3.27
C HIS A 68 -7.74 -13.05 4.60
N SER A 69 -7.09 -12.45 5.60
CA SER A 69 -6.92 -13.04 6.94
C SER A 69 -8.27 -13.27 7.63
N ILE A 70 -9.16 -12.27 7.61
CA ILE A 70 -10.51 -12.37 8.19
C ILE A 70 -11.31 -13.50 7.54
N ARG A 71 -11.29 -13.59 6.20
CA ARG A 71 -11.97 -14.69 5.47
C ARG A 71 -11.40 -16.06 5.82
N SER A 72 -10.07 -16.18 5.94
CA SER A 72 -9.41 -17.42 6.36
C SER A 72 -9.82 -17.86 7.77
N VAL A 73 -9.91 -16.91 8.72
CA VAL A 73 -10.37 -17.20 10.10
C VAL A 73 -11.84 -17.62 10.11
N ALA A 74 -12.70 -16.92 9.38
CA ALA A 74 -14.12 -17.26 9.27
C ALA A 74 -14.35 -18.66 8.69
N ALA A 75 -13.60 -19.03 7.63
CA ALA A 75 -13.67 -20.36 7.03
C ALA A 75 -13.27 -21.47 8.01
N ARG A 76 -12.20 -21.25 8.80
CA ARG A 76 -11.77 -22.21 9.84
C ARG A 76 -12.83 -22.40 10.94
N ARG A 77 -13.48 -21.31 11.36
CA ARG A 77 -14.58 -21.38 12.35
C ARG A 77 -15.79 -22.15 11.82
N ALA A 78 -16.18 -21.92 10.57
CA ALA A 78 -17.29 -22.64 9.94
C ALA A 78 -16.98 -24.15 9.81
N ALA A 79 -15.74 -24.50 9.45
CA ALA A 79 -15.32 -25.90 9.38
C ALA A 79 -15.38 -26.60 10.75
N ALA A 80 -14.90 -25.94 11.82
CA ALA A 80 -14.98 -26.48 13.18
C ALA A 80 -16.44 -26.67 13.64
N ALA A 81 -17.33 -25.72 13.34
CA ALA A 81 -18.74 -25.84 13.67
C ALA A 81 -19.40 -27.03 12.95
N ASN A 82 -19.15 -27.20 11.65
CA ASN A 82 -19.68 -28.34 10.88
C ASN A 82 -19.22 -29.70 11.41
N ILE A 83 -17.99 -29.79 11.92
CA ILE A 83 -17.48 -31.01 12.54
C ILE A 83 -18.28 -31.32 13.81
N VAL A 84 -18.46 -30.34 14.69
CA VAL A 84 -19.22 -30.50 15.93
C VAL A 84 -20.66 -30.92 15.65
N THR A 85 -21.33 -30.27 14.69
CA THR A 85 -22.72 -30.61 14.32
C THR A 85 -22.84 -32.06 13.83
N ARG A 86 -21.91 -32.53 12.98
CA ARG A 86 -21.92 -33.93 12.51
C ARG A 86 -21.69 -34.93 13.63
N PHE A 87 -20.85 -34.61 14.61
CA PHE A 87 -20.63 -35.49 15.77
C PHE A 87 -21.87 -35.55 16.68
N SER A 88 -22.62 -34.46 16.80
CA SER A 88 -23.88 -34.46 17.56
C SER A 88 -25.05 -35.16 16.85
N GLU A 89 -25.05 -35.25 15.52
CA GLU A 89 -26.09 -35.95 14.75
C GLU A 89 -25.85 -37.47 14.63
N ALA A 90 -24.62 -37.93 14.92
CA ALA A 90 -24.22 -39.33 14.85
C ALA A 90 -24.26 -40.06 16.22
N ALA A 91 -24.65 -39.36 17.29
CA ALA A 91 -24.77 -39.87 18.66
C ALA A 91 -26.24 -40.05 19.04
#